data_AF-A0A2I0I2Y9-F1
#
_entry.id   AF-A0A2I0I2Y9-F1
#
_cell.length_a   1.000
_cell.length_b   1.000
_cell.length_c   1.000
_cell.angle_alpha   90.00
_cell.angle_beta   90.00
_cell.angle_gamma   90.00
#
_symmetry.space_group_name_H-M   'P 1'
#
loop_
_entity.id
_entity.type
_entity.pdbx_description
1 polymer ?
#
loop_
_entity_poly.entity_id
_entity_poly.type
_entity_poly.pdbx_seq_one_letter_code
_entity_poly.pdbx_strand_id
1 'polypeptide(L)'
;MSEGERLISAGGKFQLGFFNTDNSSNRYLGIWFYNIPSKTIVWVANRNKPLNGSLGLLKIEHGTLVIQDNSGQAYWSSNTRSLSSRSTTTKLLDSGNLVLKYDNSETYLWQSFNYPTDTMLAGMKLGWDFKAGMEWQLTSWKSAEDPFAGHFSYSMDPRGFPQLKLFEDNITRFRSHPRFGGINTSFDSVITSIFVYDSQEAYFSYDLHDQNSLVRFLVNYTGKVQHYKWNTQTLDWTLLYESPSDSCEEYAKCGPNAVCVIVNAVRTCECLPGYVSKSAEGPDTLDPWYSGGCIRKSPFNCSGPEGFKRVKRVKLPDLVLFEMNTSMTLKEWVRLDVHAGEEEKFELPMFDVVMISQATNNFSHFNKIGQGGFGPVYKGQLPNGQEIAVKRLSETSSQGLNEFKNEAVLIAKLQHRNLVKLLGCCIEGQERMLVHNWRKLSIVEDEI
;
A
#
# COMPACT_ATOMS: atom_id res chain seq x y z
N MET A 1 -26.87 -25.66 -0.97
CA MET A 1 -26.20 -25.67 -2.27
C MET A 1 -25.36 -26.93 -2.37
N SER A 2 -25.74 -27.86 -3.23
CA SER A 2 -25.02 -29.10 -3.51
C SER A 2 -24.10 -28.98 -4.73
N GLU A 3 -23.38 -30.05 -5.06
CA GLU A 3 -22.60 -30.15 -6.30
C GLU A 3 -23.46 -29.79 -7.53
N GLY A 4 -22.89 -29.02 -8.47
CA GLY A 4 -23.57 -28.57 -9.70
C GLY A 4 -24.45 -27.32 -9.54
N GLU A 5 -24.96 -27.06 -8.34
CA GLU A 5 -25.69 -25.82 -8.04
C GLU A 5 -24.74 -24.63 -7.94
N ARG A 6 -25.25 -23.44 -8.29
CA ARG A 6 -24.47 -22.20 -8.33
C ARG A 6 -25.26 -21.06 -7.71
N LEU A 7 -24.57 -20.21 -6.98
CA LEU A 7 -25.12 -18.94 -6.50
C LEU A 7 -24.49 -17.81 -7.31
N ILE A 8 -25.29 -17.09 -8.07
CA ILE A 8 -24.83 -15.98 -8.92
C ILE A 8 -25.19 -14.66 -8.22
N SER A 9 -24.24 -13.73 -8.19
CA SER A 9 -24.45 -12.36 -7.73
C SER A 9 -25.55 -11.66 -8.55
N ALA A 10 -26.29 -10.72 -7.96
CA ALA A 10 -27.50 -10.15 -8.56
C ALA A 10 -27.25 -9.48 -9.93
N GLY A 11 -26.14 -8.78 -10.07
CA GLY A 11 -25.68 -8.15 -11.31
C GLY A 11 -24.88 -9.08 -12.22
N GLY A 12 -24.76 -10.37 -11.90
CA GLY A 12 -24.10 -11.36 -12.76
C GLY A 12 -22.59 -11.13 -12.93
N LYS A 13 -21.88 -10.63 -11.91
CA LYS A 13 -20.42 -10.41 -11.96
C LYS A 13 -19.61 -11.58 -11.40
N PHE A 14 -20.14 -12.20 -10.35
CA PHE A 14 -19.52 -13.31 -9.63
C PHE A 14 -20.47 -14.50 -9.51
N GLN A 15 -19.89 -15.70 -9.46
CA GLN A 15 -20.60 -16.91 -9.06
C GLN A 15 -19.81 -17.70 -8.01
N LEU A 16 -20.54 -18.32 -7.10
CA LEU A 16 -20.06 -19.24 -6.09
C LEU A 16 -20.49 -20.66 -6.48
N GLY A 17 -19.60 -21.63 -6.31
CA GLY A 17 -19.91 -23.04 -6.52
C GLY A 17 -18.77 -23.97 -6.13
N PHE A 18 -19.03 -25.27 -6.23
CA PHE A 18 -17.99 -26.29 -6.09
C PHE A 18 -17.16 -26.41 -7.37
N PHE A 19 -15.86 -26.67 -7.21
CA PHE A 19 -14.93 -26.90 -8.30
C PHE A 19 -13.80 -27.86 -7.89
N ASN A 20 -13.16 -28.44 -8.89
CA ASN A 20 -11.86 -29.09 -8.78
C ASN A 20 -10.85 -28.38 -9.69
N THR A 21 -9.57 -28.65 -9.45
CA THR A 21 -8.50 -28.34 -10.40
C THR A 21 -8.22 -29.56 -11.27
N ASP A 22 -7.70 -29.35 -12.49
CA ASP A 22 -7.68 -30.37 -13.55
C ASP A 22 -6.92 -31.65 -13.19
N ASN A 23 -5.97 -31.57 -12.26
CA ASN A 23 -5.10 -32.69 -11.85
C ASN A 23 -5.42 -33.27 -10.46
N SER A 24 -6.55 -32.89 -9.85
CA SER A 24 -6.88 -33.34 -8.48
C SER A 24 -8.32 -33.80 -8.33
N SER A 25 -8.51 -34.84 -7.52
CA SER A 25 -9.84 -35.24 -7.01
C SER A 25 -10.33 -34.32 -5.88
N ASN A 26 -9.49 -33.43 -5.37
CA ASN A 26 -9.86 -32.49 -4.32
C ASN A 26 -10.96 -31.55 -4.80
N ARG A 27 -12.03 -31.43 -3.99
CA ARG A 27 -13.12 -30.48 -4.23
C ARG A 27 -13.04 -29.30 -3.28
N TYR A 28 -13.30 -28.13 -3.85
CA TYR A 28 -13.26 -26.85 -3.18
C TYR A 28 -14.54 -26.07 -3.44
N LEU A 29 -14.97 -25.28 -2.46
CA LEU A 29 -15.97 -24.23 -2.65
C LEU A 29 -15.22 -22.92 -2.92
N GLY A 30 -15.56 -22.24 -4.02
CA GLY A 30 -14.91 -20.98 -4.36
C GLY A 30 -15.81 -20.01 -5.10
N ILE A 31 -15.33 -18.77 -5.22
CA ILE A 31 -15.96 -17.67 -5.96
C ILE A 31 -15.08 -17.36 -7.16
N TRP A 32 -15.70 -17.10 -8.30
CA TRP A 32 -15.03 -16.65 -9.52
C TRP A 32 -15.90 -15.71 -10.33
N PHE A 33 -15.29 -15.02 -11.30
CA PHE A 33 -16.01 -14.15 -12.22
C PHE A 33 -17.03 -14.95 -13.05
N TYR A 34 -18.25 -14.43 -13.14
CA TYR A 34 -19.32 -15.00 -13.95
C TYR A 34 -19.12 -14.66 -15.42
N ASN A 35 -19.50 -15.58 -16.31
CA ASN A 35 -19.58 -15.37 -17.76
C ASN A 35 -18.27 -14.92 -18.45
N ILE A 36 -17.12 -15.38 -17.96
CA ILE A 36 -15.83 -15.30 -18.68
C ILE A 36 -15.40 -16.70 -19.15
N PRO A 37 -14.71 -16.84 -20.30
CA PRO A 37 -14.39 -18.15 -20.88
C PRO A 37 -13.58 -19.06 -19.97
N SER A 38 -12.57 -18.49 -19.30
CA SER A 38 -11.67 -19.21 -18.39
C SER A 38 -12.04 -18.95 -16.93
N LYS A 39 -12.27 -20.02 -16.17
CA LYS A 39 -12.65 -19.93 -14.76
C LYS A 39 -11.53 -19.29 -13.94
N THR A 40 -11.73 -18.03 -13.53
CA THR A 40 -10.75 -17.29 -12.72
C THR A 40 -11.22 -17.23 -11.27
N ILE A 41 -10.70 -18.13 -10.44
CA ILE A 41 -11.00 -18.20 -9.00
C ILE A 41 -10.41 -16.98 -8.28
N VAL A 42 -11.19 -16.36 -7.41
CA VAL A 42 -10.80 -15.18 -6.62
C VAL A 42 -10.93 -15.39 -5.11
N TRP A 43 -11.58 -16.47 -4.69
CA TRP A 43 -11.72 -16.86 -3.28
C TRP A 43 -12.00 -18.35 -3.14
N VAL A 44 -11.46 -18.99 -2.09
CA VAL A 44 -11.62 -20.42 -1.80
C VAL A 44 -11.84 -20.63 -0.31
N ALA A 45 -12.95 -21.25 0.08
CA ALA A 45 -13.32 -21.45 1.48
C ALA A 45 -12.43 -22.50 2.17
N ASN A 46 -12.42 -23.71 1.64
CA ASN A 46 -11.82 -24.90 2.25
C ASN A 46 -10.44 -25.24 1.67
N ARG A 47 -9.65 -24.21 1.34
CA ARG A 47 -8.36 -24.38 0.64
C ARG A 47 -7.35 -25.27 1.40
N ASN A 48 -7.36 -25.23 2.73
CA ASN A 48 -6.46 -26.02 3.58
C ASN A 48 -7.03 -27.39 3.98
N LYS A 49 -8.32 -27.63 3.74
CA LYS A 49 -9.01 -28.88 4.07
C LYS A 49 -9.98 -29.25 2.93
N PRO A 50 -9.45 -29.68 1.77
CA PRO A 50 -10.28 -30.09 0.64
C PRO A 50 -11.16 -31.29 0.97
N LEU A 51 -12.25 -31.43 0.21
CA LEU A 51 -13.04 -32.67 0.18
C LEU A 51 -12.30 -33.67 -0.72
N ASN A 52 -11.96 -34.85 -0.19
CA ASN A 52 -11.16 -35.87 -0.89
C ASN A 52 -12.00 -36.63 -1.94
N GLY A 53 -12.47 -35.95 -2.98
CA GLY A 53 -13.31 -36.54 -4.04
C GLY A 53 -14.79 -36.70 -3.69
N SER A 54 -15.17 -36.57 -2.41
CA SER A 54 -16.56 -36.57 -1.96
C SER A 54 -17.34 -35.39 -2.52
N LEU A 55 -18.64 -35.59 -2.77
CA LEU A 55 -19.56 -34.51 -3.13
C LEU A 55 -19.72 -33.53 -1.96
N GLY A 56 -19.64 -32.24 -2.27
CA GLY A 56 -19.77 -31.18 -1.28
C GLY A 56 -21.22 -30.72 -1.06
N LEU A 57 -21.56 -30.39 0.17
CA LEU A 57 -22.79 -29.69 0.53
C LEU A 57 -22.46 -28.44 1.34
N LEU A 58 -22.86 -27.28 0.82
CA LEU A 58 -22.88 -26.02 1.55
C LEU A 58 -24.28 -25.81 2.12
N LYS A 59 -24.37 -25.68 3.45
CA LYS A 59 -25.60 -25.36 4.17
C LYS A 59 -25.35 -24.35 5.29
N ILE A 60 -26.42 -23.79 5.81
CA ILE A 60 -26.40 -23.07 7.08
C ILE A 60 -26.87 -24.04 8.17
N GLU A 61 -26.06 -24.21 9.20
CA GLU A 61 -26.33 -25.07 10.33
C GLU A 61 -26.09 -24.28 11.61
N HIS A 62 -27.08 -24.22 12.50
CA HIS A 62 -27.03 -23.42 13.73
C HIS A 62 -26.60 -21.94 13.53
N GLY A 63 -26.96 -21.33 12.39
CA GLY A 63 -26.63 -19.94 12.09
C GLY A 63 -25.16 -19.71 11.68
N THR A 64 -24.45 -20.76 11.27
CA THR A 64 -23.12 -20.68 10.64
C THR A 64 -23.12 -21.36 9.27
N LEU A 65 -22.30 -20.87 8.35
CA LEU A 65 -22.02 -21.57 7.10
C LEU A 65 -21.14 -22.79 7.39
N VAL A 66 -21.48 -23.93 6.79
CA VAL A 66 -20.75 -25.20 6.93
C VAL A 66 -20.61 -25.86 5.57
N ILE A 67 -19.40 -26.33 5.26
CA ILE A 67 -19.12 -27.24 4.15
C ILE A 67 -18.93 -28.63 4.75
N GLN A 68 -19.74 -29.58 4.29
CA GLN A 68 -19.65 -30.98 4.69
C GLN A 68 -19.70 -31.90 3.49
N ASP A 69 -19.26 -33.14 3.70
CA ASP A 69 -19.47 -34.21 2.72
C ASP A 69 -20.83 -34.90 2.90
N ASN A 70 -21.09 -35.92 2.08
CA ASN A 70 -22.30 -36.74 2.13
C ASN A 70 -22.44 -37.57 3.41
N SER A 71 -21.37 -37.80 4.17
CA SER A 71 -21.40 -38.48 5.47
C SER A 71 -21.76 -37.54 6.62
N GLY A 72 -21.83 -36.24 6.37
CA GLY A 72 -22.03 -35.20 7.38
C GLY A 72 -20.74 -34.75 8.07
N GLN A 73 -19.56 -35.19 7.59
CA GLN A 73 -18.29 -34.73 8.12
C GLN A 73 -18.04 -33.27 7.69
N ALA A 74 -17.78 -32.38 8.64
CA ALA A 74 -17.48 -30.98 8.37
C ALA A 74 -16.01 -30.75 7.96
N TYR A 75 -15.83 -30.07 6.83
CA TYR A 75 -14.51 -29.68 6.29
C TYR A 75 -14.20 -28.21 6.50
N TRP A 76 -15.21 -27.36 6.65
CA TRP A 76 -15.03 -25.93 6.89
C TRP A 76 -16.27 -25.33 7.55
N SER A 77 -16.09 -24.28 8.35
CA SER A 77 -17.20 -23.46 8.83
C SER A 77 -16.78 -21.99 9.00
N SER A 78 -17.75 -21.08 8.97
CA SER A 78 -17.50 -19.65 9.24
C SER A 78 -17.25 -19.34 10.72
N ASN A 79 -17.41 -20.32 11.62
CA ASN A 79 -17.26 -20.17 13.09
C ASN A 79 -18.01 -18.97 13.68
N THR A 80 -19.20 -18.67 13.17
CA THR A 80 -20.01 -17.57 13.72
C THR A 80 -20.63 -17.98 15.05
N ARG A 81 -20.47 -17.14 16.08
CA ARG A 81 -21.20 -17.30 17.34
C ARG A 81 -22.66 -16.90 17.12
N SER A 82 -23.52 -17.86 16.79
CA SER A 82 -24.95 -17.62 16.73
C SER A 82 -25.51 -17.43 18.14
N LEU A 83 -25.68 -16.17 18.54
CA LEU A 83 -26.23 -15.80 19.86
C LEU A 83 -27.76 -15.72 19.86
N SER A 84 -28.43 -16.00 18.73
CA SER A 84 -29.87 -15.78 18.60
C SER A 84 -30.58 -16.92 17.90
N SER A 85 -31.86 -17.13 18.23
CA SER A 85 -32.78 -18.02 17.51
C SER A 85 -33.24 -17.48 16.14
N ARG A 86 -32.68 -16.34 15.70
CA ARG A 86 -33.08 -15.72 14.43
C ARG A 86 -32.53 -16.52 13.26
N SER A 87 -33.36 -16.65 12.24
CA SER A 87 -32.96 -17.22 10.96
C SER A 87 -31.88 -16.35 10.30
N THR A 88 -30.93 -17.03 9.67
CA THR A 88 -29.78 -16.42 9.00
C THR A 88 -29.81 -16.81 7.52
N THR A 89 -29.43 -15.87 6.67
CA THR A 89 -29.35 -16.06 5.23
C THR A 89 -27.97 -15.72 4.70
N THR A 90 -27.58 -16.36 3.60
CA THR A 90 -26.32 -16.12 2.90
C THR A 90 -26.58 -15.50 1.54
N LYS A 91 -25.76 -14.52 1.15
CA LYS A 91 -25.89 -13.81 -0.12
C LYS A 91 -24.52 -13.53 -0.73
N LEU A 92 -24.40 -13.76 -2.04
CA LEU A 92 -23.26 -13.30 -2.82
C LEU A 92 -23.57 -11.90 -3.40
N LEU A 93 -22.77 -10.91 -3.03
CA LEU A 93 -22.91 -9.53 -3.49
C LEU A 93 -22.18 -9.31 -4.83
N ASP A 94 -22.52 -8.23 -5.54
CA ASP A 94 -21.88 -7.86 -6.81
C ASP A 94 -20.44 -7.36 -6.65
N SER A 95 -20.00 -7.11 -5.42
CA SER A 95 -18.59 -6.91 -5.08
C SER A 95 -17.79 -8.23 -5.06
N GLY A 96 -18.46 -9.39 -5.05
CA GLY A 96 -17.85 -10.70 -4.82
C GLY A 96 -17.81 -11.10 -3.35
N ASN A 97 -18.29 -10.25 -2.44
CA ASN A 97 -18.37 -10.57 -1.01
C ASN A 97 -19.51 -11.55 -0.73
N LEU A 98 -19.19 -12.71 -0.16
CA LEU A 98 -20.15 -13.68 0.36
C LEU A 98 -20.43 -13.33 1.82
N VAL A 99 -21.67 -12.97 2.12
CA VAL A 99 -22.06 -12.49 3.44
C VAL A 99 -23.08 -13.41 4.10
N LEU A 100 -22.93 -13.62 5.40
CA LEU A 100 -23.93 -14.26 6.26
C LEU A 100 -24.54 -13.17 7.15
N LYS A 101 -25.86 -13.05 7.18
CA LYS A 101 -26.57 -12.05 7.98
C LYS A 101 -27.85 -12.61 8.59
N TYR A 102 -28.36 -11.95 9.63
CA TYR A 102 -29.72 -12.22 10.11
C TYR A 102 -30.74 -11.77 9.06
N ASP A 103 -31.86 -12.50 8.99
CA ASP A 103 -32.98 -12.11 8.15
C ASP A 103 -33.44 -10.69 8.52
N ASN A 104 -33.64 -9.86 7.49
CA ASN A 104 -34.02 -8.45 7.61
C ASN A 104 -33.02 -7.56 8.38
N SER A 105 -31.76 -7.98 8.54
CA SER A 105 -30.69 -7.12 9.04
C SER A 105 -29.77 -6.66 7.89
N GLU A 106 -29.20 -5.46 8.06
CA GLU A 106 -28.09 -4.97 7.22
C GLU A 106 -26.72 -5.26 7.83
N THR A 107 -26.66 -5.75 9.07
CA THR A 107 -25.39 -6.10 9.72
C THR A 107 -24.93 -7.50 9.33
N TYR A 108 -23.69 -7.61 8.87
CA TYR A 108 -23.08 -8.90 8.54
C TYR A 108 -22.54 -9.60 9.78
N LEU A 109 -22.86 -10.89 9.92
CA LEU A 109 -22.30 -11.79 10.94
C LEU A 109 -20.94 -12.36 10.52
N TRP A 110 -20.78 -12.58 9.22
CA TRP A 110 -19.55 -13.06 8.61
C TRP A 110 -19.48 -12.59 7.15
N GLN A 111 -18.25 -12.37 6.67
CA GLN A 111 -17.97 -11.89 5.32
C GLN A 111 -16.73 -12.59 4.77
N SER A 112 -16.76 -13.02 3.52
CA SER A 112 -15.58 -13.61 2.86
C SER A 112 -14.44 -12.60 2.70
N PHE A 113 -14.76 -11.30 2.61
CA PHE A 113 -13.77 -10.23 2.51
C PHE A 113 -12.84 -10.12 3.73
N ASN A 114 -13.25 -10.64 4.89
CA ASN A 114 -12.38 -10.71 6.07
C ASN A 114 -11.40 -11.91 6.03
N TYR A 115 -11.57 -12.83 5.08
CA TYR A 115 -10.78 -14.05 4.92
C TYR A 115 -10.32 -14.20 3.47
N PRO A 116 -9.50 -13.26 2.94
CA PRO A 116 -8.95 -13.35 1.59
C PRO A 116 -8.15 -14.64 1.34
N THR A 117 -8.03 -15.03 0.07
CA THR A 117 -7.08 -16.07 -0.37
C THR A 117 -5.83 -15.44 -0.95
N ASP A 118 -5.57 -15.62 -2.22
CA ASP A 118 -4.46 -15.05 -3.00
C ASP A 118 -4.86 -13.77 -3.73
N THR A 119 -6.16 -13.47 -3.81
CA THR A 119 -6.72 -12.37 -4.61
C THR A 119 -7.45 -11.34 -3.73
N MET A 120 -7.29 -10.06 -4.07
CA MET A 120 -7.98 -8.92 -3.52
C MET A 120 -8.83 -8.24 -4.61
N LEU A 121 -10.12 -8.11 -4.35
CA LEU A 121 -11.11 -7.40 -5.17
C LEU A 121 -11.32 -5.96 -4.66
N ALA A 122 -12.00 -5.13 -5.45
CA ALA A 122 -12.37 -3.78 -5.04
C ALA A 122 -13.22 -3.80 -3.75
N GLY A 123 -12.93 -2.89 -2.83
CA GLY A 123 -13.56 -2.80 -1.51
C GLY A 123 -13.06 -3.82 -0.46
N MET A 124 -12.17 -4.75 -0.82
CA MET A 124 -11.47 -5.58 0.18
C MET A 124 -10.43 -4.74 0.93
N LYS A 125 -10.10 -5.15 2.15
CA LYS A 125 -9.03 -4.53 2.95
C LYS A 125 -7.81 -5.44 2.96
N LEU A 126 -6.62 -4.84 2.93
CA LEU A 126 -5.34 -5.51 3.09
C LEU A 126 -4.53 -4.78 4.16
N GLY A 127 -4.39 -5.39 5.34
CA GLY A 127 -3.74 -4.78 6.50
C GLY A 127 -4.31 -5.27 7.82
N TRP A 128 -4.54 -4.39 8.77
CA TRP A 128 -4.84 -4.72 10.17
C TRP A 128 -6.09 -4.03 10.69
N ASP A 129 -6.91 -4.80 11.40
CA ASP A 129 -7.85 -4.31 12.41
C ASP A 129 -7.18 -4.48 13.78
N PHE A 130 -6.72 -3.36 14.36
CA PHE A 130 -6.02 -3.40 15.64
C PHE A 130 -6.96 -3.72 16.80
N LYS A 131 -8.26 -3.43 16.67
CA LYS A 131 -9.25 -3.69 17.71
C LYS A 131 -9.62 -5.17 17.76
N ALA A 132 -9.78 -5.80 16.60
CA ALA A 132 -10.07 -7.23 16.50
C ALA A 132 -8.81 -8.10 16.62
N GLY A 133 -7.61 -7.52 16.49
CA GLY A 133 -6.35 -8.27 16.40
C GLY A 133 -6.30 -9.15 15.15
N MET A 134 -6.92 -8.69 14.06
CA MET A 134 -7.08 -9.44 12.82
C MET A 134 -6.25 -8.82 11.70
N GLU A 135 -5.54 -9.65 10.95
CA GLU A 135 -4.81 -9.26 9.75
C GLU A 135 -5.54 -9.75 8.51
N TRP A 136 -5.84 -8.82 7.59
CA TRP A 136 -6.23 -9.12 6.23
C TRP A 136 -4.97 -9.23 5.38
N GLN A 137 -4.57 -10.45 5.05
CA GLN A 137 -3.38 -10.75 4.25
C GLN A 137 -3.72 -11.63 3.05
N LEU A 138 -3.02 -11.46 1.93
CA LEU A 138 -3.09 -12.42 0.84
C LEU A 138 -2.07 -13.52 1.05
N THR A 139 -2.45 -14.75 0.72
CA THR A 139 -1.55 -15.92 0.71
C THR A 139 -1.68 -16.61 -0.62
N SER A 140 -0.56 -16.77 -1.33
CA SER A 140 -0.51 -17.40 -2.64
C SER A 140 -1.08 -18.80 -2.62
N TRP A 141 -1.45 -19.31 -3.79
CA TRP A 141 -1.61 -20.74 -3.97
C TRP A 141 -0.26 -21.44 -3.85
N LYS A 142 -0.28 -22.75 -3.61
CA LYS A 142 0.93 -23.58 -3.52
C LYS A 142 1.54 -23.82 -4.90
N SER A 143 0.69 -23.99 -5.92
CA SER A 143 1.09 -24.04 -7.33
C SER A 143 -0.03 -23.44 -8.20
N ALA A 144 0.13 -23.46 -9.52
CA ALA A 144 -0.92 -23.04 -10.44
C ALA A 144 -2.21 -23.90 -10.32
N GLU A 145 -2.10 -25.15 -9.88
CA GLU A 145 -3.18 -26.13 -9.82
C GLU A 145 -3.56 -26.56 -8.39
N ASP A 146 -2.86 -26.08 -7.36
CA ASP A 146 -3.14 -26.42 -5.97
C ASP A 146 -3.46 -25.16 -5.14
N PRO A 147 -4.74 -24.91 -4.81
CA PRO A 147 -5.16 -23.74 -4.05
C PRO A 147 -4.77 -23.79 -2.57
N PHE A 148 -4.16 -24.88 -2.09
CA PHE A 148 -3.59 -24.92 -0.75
C PHE A 148 -2.68 -23.69 -0.48
N ALA A 149 -2.57 -23.27 0.77
CA ALA A 149 -1.73 -22.12 1.13
C ALA A 149 -0.27 -22.34 0.70
N GLY A 150 0.26 -21.44 -0.13
CA GLY A 150 1.65 -21.42 -0.55
C GLY A 150 2.56 -20.69 0.43
N HIS A 151 3.82 -20.50 0.01
CA HIS A 151 4.87 -19.89 0.83
C HIS A 151 4.85 -18.36 0.82
N PHE A 152 4.18 -17.75 -0.16
CA PHE A 152 4.17 -16.31 -0.32
C PHE A 152 2.95 -15.66 0.34
N SER A 153 3.20 -14.65 1.16
CA SER A 153 2.15 -13.82 1.75
C SER A 153 2.41 -12.34 1.49
N TYR A 154 1.34 -11.56 1.35
CA TYR A 154 1.42 -10.13 1.12
C TYR A 154 0.48 -9.41 2.05
N SER A 155 1.03 -8.52 2.88
CA SER A 155 0.27 -7.81 3.91
C SER A 155 0.89 -6.46 4.22
N MET A 156 0.23 -5.68 5.09
CA MET A 156 0.73 -4.40 5.55
C MET A 156 1.58 -4.60 6.82
N ASP A 157 2.80 -4.09 6.82
CA ASP A 157 3.61 -3.90 8.02
C ASP A 157 3.22 -2.55 8.64
N PRO A 158 2.59 -2.52 9.83
CA PRO A 158 2.10 -1.29 10.44
C PRO A 158 3.18 -0.53 11.24
N ARG A 159 4.41 -1.04 11.31
CA ARG A 159 5.49 -0.43 12.10
C ARG A 159 6.08 0.79 11.40
N GLY A 160 6.28 1.86 12.16
CA GLY A 160 6.78 3.12 11.64
C GLY A 160 5.77 3.73 10.65
N PHE A 161 6.19 3.95 9.41
CA PHE A 161 5.24 4.26 8.33
C PHE A 161 4.70 2.97 7.71
N PRO A 162 3.37 2.76 7.59
CA PRO A 162 2.85 1.48 7.12
C PRO A 162 3.17 1.20 5.65
N GLN A 163 3.60 -0.03 5.37
CA GLN A 163 4.09 -0.43 4.05
C GLN A 163 3.60 -1.81 3.71
N LEU A 164 3.22 -2.03 2.45
CA LEU A 164 2.91 -3.37 1.99
C LEU A 164 4.21 -4.15 1.74
N LYS A 165 4.27 -5.38 2.22
CA LYS A 165 5.44 -6.25 2.09
C LYS A 165 5.01 -7.61 1.59
N LEU A 166 5.85 -8.17 0.71
CA LEU A 166 5.78 -9.56 0.30
C LEU A 166 6.75 -10.36 1.16
N PHE A 167 6.28 -11.46 1.70
CA PHE A 167 7.05 -12.39 2.50
C PHE A 167 7.07 -13.76 1.84
N GLU A 168 8.17 -14.48 2.03
CA GLU A 168 8.29 -15.92 1.77
C GLU A 168 8.70 -16.57 3.08
N ASP A 169 7.82 -17.35 3.71
CA ASP A 169 8.07 -18.03 5.00
C ASP A 169 8.65 -17.10 6.11
N ASN A 170 8.20 -15.84 6.16
CA ASN A 170 8.65 -14.73 7.03
C ASN A 170 9.87 -13.92 6.55
N ILE A 171 10.49 -14.27 5.43
CA ILE A 171 11.57 -13.46 4.83
C ILE A 171 10.94 -12.40 3.94
N THR A 172 11.19 -11.12 4.21
CA THR A 172 10.73 -10.04 3.32
C THR A 172 11.46 -10.15 1.98
N ARG A 173 10.69 -10.34 0.90
CA ARG A 173 11.18 -10.42 -0.49
C ARG A 173 10.97 -9.13 -1.27
N PHE A 174 9.94 -8.37 -0.90
CA PHE A 174 9.63 -7.10 -1.53
C PHE A 174 8.96 -6.15 -0.54
N ARG A 175 9.14 -4.85 -0.78
CA ARG A 175 8.47 -3.78 -0.05
C ARG A 175 7.88 -2.82 -1.06
N SER A 176 6.62 -2.46 -0.92
CA SER A 176 5.99 -1.47 -1.77
C SER A 176 6.62 -0.09 -1.56
N HIS A 177 6.51 0.76 -2.58
CA HIS A 177 6.68 2.19 -2.33
C HIS A 177 5.59 2.67 -1.37
N PRO A 178 5.90 3.59 -0.46
CA PRO A 178 4.87 4.36 0.22
C PRO A 178 4.00 5.03 -0.85
N ARG A 179 2.70 4.71 -0.93
CA ARG A 179 1.80 5.33 -1.90
C ARG A 179 1.41 6.71 -1.39
N PHE A 180 2.28 7.68 -1.66
CA PHE A 180 1.94 9.10 -1.63
C PHE A 180 1.73 9.53 -3.08
N GLY A 181 0.63 10.22 -3.38
CA GLY A 181 0.25 10.55 -4.75
C GLY A 181 1.43 11.07 -5.55
N GLY A 182 1.70 10.45 -6.71
CA GLY A 182 2.78 10.88 -7.60
C GLY A 182 3.22 9.83 -8.61
N ILE A 183 3.24 8.54 -8.28
CA ILE A 183 3.50 7.50 -9.29
C ILE A 183 2.15 7.05 -9.86
N ASN A 184 1.68 7.69 -10.93
CA ASN A 184 0.59 7.14 -11.74
C ASN A 184 1.10 5.88 -12.44
N THR A 185 0.86 4.73 -11.84
CA THR A 185 1.01 3.46 -12.55
C THR A 185 -0.13 3.33 -13.58
N SER A 186 0.06 2.48 -14.59
CA SER A 186 -1.05 2.06 -15.47
C SER A 186 -2.27 1.57 -14.68
N PHE A 187 -2.04 1.03 -13.48
CA PHE A 187 -3.08 0.61 -12.55
C PHE A 187 -3.87 1.78 -11.94
N ASP A 188 -3.22 2.91 -11.64
CA ASP A 188 -3.88 4.11 -11.11
C ASP A 188 -4.78 4.80 -12.15
N SER A 189 -4.66 4.44 -13.44
CA SER A 189 -5.62 4.88 -14.47
C SER A 189 -6.98 4.16 -14.39
N VAL A 190 -7.06 3.05 -13.64
CA VAL A 190 -8.25 2.18 -13.55
C VAL A 190 -8.86 2.20 -12.15
N ILE A 191 -8.06 2.51 -11.13
CA ILE A 191 -8.46 2.40 -9.72
C ILE A 191 -8.13 3.66 -8.92
N THR A 192 -8.91 3.88 -7.87
CA THR A 192 -8.58 4.82 -6.81
C THR A 192 -8.00 4.06 -5.63
N SER A 193 -6.73 4.28 -5.33
CA SER A 193 -6.06 3.70 -4.16
C SER A 193 -6.55 4.37 -2.88
N ILE A 194 -6.93 3.55 -1.88
CA ILE A 194 -7.36 4.01 -0.56
C ILE A 194 -6.36 3.48 0.46
N PHE A 195 -5.82 4.37 1.29
CA PHE A 195 -4.90 4.02 2.35
C PHE A 195 -5.40 4.64 3.66
N VAL A 196 -5.66 3.80 4.65
CA VAL A 196 -6.13 4.20 5.97
C VAL A 196 -5.09 3.80 6.99
N TYR A 197 -4.77 4.70 7.91
CA TYR A 197 -3.88 4.45 9.03
C TYR A 197 -4.25 5.35 10.20
N ASP A 198 -4.82 4.75 11.23
CA ASP A 198 -5.18 5.40 12.48
C ASP A 198 -5.04 4.43 13.68
N SER A 199 -5.57 4.81 14.84
CA SER A 199 -5.50 4.00 16.06
C SER A 199 -6.36 2.73 16.05
N GLN A 200 -7.32 2.62 15.12
CA GLN A 200 -8.26 1.50 15.01
C GLN A 200 -7.84 0.53 13.92
N GLU A 201 -7.47 1.04 12.74
CA GLU A 201 -7.12 0.21 11.59
C GLU A 201 -6.03 0.80 10.70
N ALA A 202 -5.32 -0.09 10.02
CA ALA A 202 -4.27 0.24 9.06
C ALA A 202 -4.42 -0.66 7.84
N TYR A 203 -4.91 -0.15 6.71
CA TYR A 203 -5.14 -0.97 5.54
C TYR A 203 -5.02 -0.24 4.21
N PHE A 204 -4.71 -1.02 3.19
CA PHE A 204 -4.83 -0.66 1.79
C PHE A 204 -6.13 -1.23 1.24
N SER A 205 -6.85 -0.43 0.47
CA SER A 205 -8.01 -0.82 -0.31
C SER A 205 -7.97 -0.11 -1.67
N TYR A 206 -8.87 -0.48 -2.56
CA TYR A 206 -9.04 0.25 -3.80
C TYR A 206 -10.48 0.19 -4.28
N ASP A 207 -10.87 1.26 -4.96
CA ASP A 207 -12.13 1.37 -5.69
C ASP A 207 -11.87 1.47 -7.20
N LEU A 208 -12.88 1.12 -7.99
CA LEU A 208 -12.82 1.19 -9.46
C LEU A 208 -13.36 2.52 -9.95
N HIS A 209 -12.68 3.13 -10.92
CA HIS A 209 -13.23 4.30 -11.63
C HIS A 209 -14.47 3.93 -12.45
N ASP A 210 -14.43 2.76 -13.10
CA ASP A 210 -15.57 2.15 -13.77
C ASP A 210 -15.99 0.90 -13.00
N GLN A 211 -17.16 0.97 -12.37
CA GLN A 211 -17.72 -0.12 -11.57
C GLN A 211 -18.03 -1.37 -12.40
N ASN A 212 -18.13 -1.28 -13.73
CA ASN A 212 -18.35 -2.42 -14.62
C ASN A 212 -17.06 -3.12 -15.04
N SER A 213 -15.89 -2.49 -14.84
CA SER A 213 -14.61 -3.10 -15.14
C SER A 213 -14.32 -4.28 -14.19
N LEU A 214 -13.74 -5.36 -14.73
CA LEU A 214 -13.24 -6.46 -13.91
C LEU A 214 -11.74 -6.27 -13.69
N VAL A 215 -11.37 -6.07 -12.43
CA VAL A 215 -10.00 -5.86 -12.00
C VAL A 215 -9.70 -6.78 -10.83
N ARG A 216 -8.49 -7.32 -10.77
CA ARG A 216 -8.03 -8.14 -9.65
C ARG A 216 -6.57 -7.85 -9.33
N PHE A 217 -6.29 -7.85 -8.04
CA PHE A 217 -4.95 -7.80 -7.46
C PHE A 217 -4.66 -9.18 -6.88
N LEU A 218 -3.55 -9.83 -7.20
CA LEU A 218 -3.20 -11.13 -6.62
C LEU A 218 -1.73 -11.29 -6.29
N VAL A 219 -1.44 -12.24 -5.41
CA VAL A 219 -0.10 -12.78 -5.20
C VAL A 219 -0.06 -14.20 -5.73
N ASN A 220 0.70 -14.40 -6.80
CA ASN A 220 0.80 -15.71 -7.44
C ASN A 220 1.76 -16.66 -6.68
N TYR A 221 1.74 -17.93 -7.07
CA TYR A 221 2.56 -18.98 -6.46
C TYR A 221 4.08 -18.82 -6.72
N THR A 222 4.51 -17.91 -7.59
CA THR A 222 5.94 -17.62 -7.87
C THR A 222 6.46 -16.43 -7.08
N GLY A 223 5.66 -15.85 -6.19
CA GLY A 223 6.07 -14.72 -5.35
C GLY A 223 6.03 -13.39 -6.07
N LYS A 224 5.06 -13.22 -6.98
CA LYS A 224 4.81 -11.94 -7.63
C LYS A 224 3.43 -11.39 -7.29
N VAL A 225 3.41 -10.11 -6.99
CA VAL A 225 2.21 -9.28 -6.86
C VAL A 225 1.84 -8.79 -8.24
N GLN A 226 0.64 -9.10 -8.72
CA GLN A 226 0.19 -8.80 -10.07
C GLN A 226 -1.18 -8.16 -10.08
N HIS A 227 -1.38 -7.19 -10.95
CA HIS A 227 -2.65 -6.53 -11.15
C HIS A 227 -3.13 -6.77 -12.57
N TYR A 228 -4.37 -7.23 -12.72
CA TYR A 228 -4.95 -7.53 -14.01
C TYR A 228 -6.25 -6.78 -14.22
N LYS A 229 -6.48 -6.38 -15.47
CA LYS A 229 -7.78 -5.90 -15.97
C LYS A 229 -8.29 -6.82 -17.06
N TRP A 230 -9.55 -7.17 -17.01
CA TRP A 230 -10.19 -7.97 -18.05
C TRP A 230 -10.35 -7.16 -19.34
N ASN A 231 -9.93 -7.73 -20.45
CA ASN A 231 -10.11 -7.15 -21.78
C ASN A 231 -11.25 -7.89 -22.50
N THR A 232 -12.35 -7.17 -22.76
CA THR A 232 -13.54 -7.71 -23.41
C THR A 232 -13.36 -7.98 -24.91
N GLN A 233 -12.34 -7.39 -25.54
CA GLN A 233 -12.05 -7.60 -26.96
C GLN A 233 -11.24 -8.88 -27.18
N THR A 234 -10.21 -9.09 -26.35
CA THR A 234 -9.35 -10.29 -26.44
C THR A 234 -9.89 -11.47 -25.64
N LEU A 235 -10.87 -11.23 -24.76
CA LEU A 235 -11.41 -12.20 -23.81
C LEU A 235 -10.31 -12.80 -22.92
N ASP A 236 -9.38 -11.96 -22.47
CA ASP A 236 -8.25 -12.37 -21.62
C ASP A 236 -7.86 -11.28 -20.60
N TRP A 237 -7.08 -11.66 -19.59
CA TRP A 237 -6.55 -10.77 -18.57
C TRP A 237 -5.32 -10.01 -19.07
N THR A 238 -5.42 -8.69 -19.12
CA THR A 238 -4.28 -7.80 -19.41
C THR A 238 -3.53 -7.48 -18.11
N LEU A 239 -2.24 -7.79 -18.05
CA LEU A 239 -1.36 -7.43 -16.94
C LEU A 239 -1.14 -5.91 -16.95
N LEU A 240 -1.53 -5.23 -15.88
CA LEU A 240 -1.30 -3.80 -15.71
C LEU A 240 0.02 -3.53 -15.00
N TYR A 241 0.29 -4.28 -13.95
CA TYR A 241 1.43 -4.06 -13.05
C TYR A 241 1.89 -5.38 -12.44
N GLU A 242 3.20 -5.53 -12.24
CA GLU A 242 3.83 -6.67 -11.58
C GLU A 242 4.99 -6.20 -10.70
N SER A 243 5.08 -6.76 -9.49
CA SER A 243 6.22 -6.56 -8.59
C SER A 243 6.57 -7.84 -7.81
N PRO A 244 7.86 -8.12 -7.55
CA PRO A 244 9.04 -7.45 -8.11
C PRO A 244 9.12 -7.57 -9.63
N SER A 245 9.36 -6.45 -10.31
CA SER A 245 9.55 -6.42 -11.77
C SER A 245 10.99 -6.70 -12.18
N ASP A 246 11.95 -6.35 -11.31
CA ASP A 246 13.36 -6.67 -11.48
C ASP A 246 14.10 -6.83 -10.14
N SER A 247 15.39 -7.14 -10.22
CA SER A 247 16.21 -7.44 -9.06
C SER A 247 16.49 -6.26 -8.14
N CYS A 248 16.30 -5.01 -8.58
CA CYS A 248 16.42 -3.84 -7.70
C CYS A 248 15.17 -3.65 -6.81
N GLU A 249 14.03 -4.24 -7.19
CA GLU A 249 12.83 -4.25 -6.36
C GLU A 249 12.88 -5.32 -5.25
N GLU A 250 13.78 -6.31 -5.38
CA GLU A 250 14.05 -7.28 -4.31
C GLU A 250 14.48 -6.56 -3.02
N TYR A 251 13.88 -6.97 -1.91
CA TYR A 251 14.14 -6.37 -0.63
C TYR A 251 15.59 -6.57 -0.21
N ALA A 252 16.23 -5.48 0.24
CA ALA A 252 17.62 -5.46 0.70
C ALA A 252 18.63 -6.06 -0.31
N LYS A 253 18.38 -5.90 -1.61
CA LYS A 253 19.31 -6.35 -2.66
C LYS A 253 20.71 -5.75 -2.49
N CYS A 254 20.75 -4.46 -2.19
CA CYS A 254 21.97 -3.75 -1.82
C CYS A 254 22.06 -3.62 -0.30
N GLY A 255 23.28 -3.69 0.24
CA GLY A 255 23.51 -3.53 1.66
C GLY A 255 23.22 -2.11 2.18
N PRO A 256 23.31 -1.89 3.51
CA PRO A 256 23.01 -0.61 4.14
C PRO A 256 23.80 0.57 3.53
N ASN A 257 23.15 1.71 3.35
CA ASN A 257 23.72 2.93 2.74
C ASN A 257 24.24 2.76 1.29
N ALA A 258 23.78 1.72 0.59
CA ALA A 258 23.92 1.56 -0.85
C ALA A 258 22.54 1.66 -1.53
N VAL A 259 22.55 1.96 -2.82
CA VAL A 259 21.36 2.05 -3.67
C VAL A 259 21.55 1.18 -4.90
N CYS A 260 20.48 0.52 -5.33
CA CYS A 260 20.48 -0.25 -6.58
C CYS A 260 20.27 0.70 -7.76
N VAL A 261 21.18 0.65 -8.74
CA VAL A 261 21.13 1.47 -9.94
C VAL A 261 21.22 0.59 -11.18
N ILE A 262 20.68 1.09 -12.29
CA ILE A 262 20.72 0.42 -13.58
C ILE A 262 21.76 1.14 -14.45
N VAL A 263 22.88 0.49 -14.71
CA VAL A 263 23.96 0.98 -15.57
C VAL A 263 24.10 0.05 -16.76
N ASN A 264 23.87 0.55 -17.98
CA ASN A 264 23.94 -0.26 -19.21
C ASN A 264 23.10 -1.56 -19.16
N ALA A 265 21.87 -1.47 -18.63
CA ALA A 265 20.96 -2.59 -18.37
C ALA A 265 21.42 -3.61 -17.30
N VAL A 266 22.59 -3.42 -16.70
CA VAL A 266 23.08 -4.20 -15.56
C VAL A 266 22.63 -3.53 -14.27
N ARG A 267 22.03 -4.31 -13.38
CA ARG A 267 21.66 -3.84 -12.04
C ARG A 267 22.91 -3.97 -11.18
N THR A 268 23.32 -2.90 -10.53
CA THR A 268 24.50 -2.86 -9.66
C THR A 268 24.20 -2.05 -8.41
N CYS A 269 24.92 -2.29 -7.33
CA CYS A 269 24.81 -1.48 -6.13
C CYS A 269 25.85 -0.36 -6.15
N GLU A 270 25.50 0.82 -5.68
CA GLU A 270 26.42 1.95 -5.51
C GLU A 270 26.27 2.57 -4.12
N CYS A 271 27.39 2.96 -3.49
CA CYS A 271 27.35 3.66 -2.22
C CYS A 271 26.75 5.06 -2.37
N LEU A 272 25.96 5.48 -1.37
CA LEU A 272 25.43 6.84 -1.34
C LEU A 272 26.56 7.89 -1.31
N PRO A 273 26.32 9.12 -1.83
CA PRO A 273 27.32 10.18 -1.80
C PRO A 273 27.89 10.45 -0.40
N GLY A 274 29.20 10.33 -0.25
CA GLY A 274 29.88 10.47 1.05
C GLY A 274 30.10 9.16 1.81
N TYR A 275 29.70 8.02 1.24
CA TYR A 275 29.98 6.68 1.76
C TYR A 275 31.00 5.95 0.87
N VAL A 276 31.64 4.92 1.43
CA VAL A 276 32.56 3.97 0.78
C VAL A 276 32.21 2.56 1.21
N SER A 277 32.57 1.59 0.38
CA SER A 277 32.37 0.19 0.69
C SER A 277 33.05 -0.20 2.01
N LYS A 278 32.34 -0.97 2.83
CA LYS A 278 32.93 -1.62 4.00
C LYS A 278 33.95 -2.71 3.61
N SER A 279 33.76 -3.36 2.45
CA SER A 279 34.60 -4.45 1.95
C SER A 279 35.84 -4.00 1.16
N ALA A 280 36.11 -2.68 1.07
CA ALA A 280 37.30 -2.15 0.39
C ALA A 280 38.63 -2.38 1.15
N GLU A 281 38.66 -3.19 2.21
CA GLU A 281 39.88 -3.58 2.93
C GLU A 281 40.56 -4.86 2.37
N GLY A 282 40.22 -5.33 1.16
CA GLY A 282 40.87 -6.50 0.56
C GLY A 282 40.95 -6.46 -0.98
N PRO A 283 42.10 -6.79 -1.62
CA PRO A 283 42.27 -6.67 -3.07
C PRO A 283 41.46 -7.63 -3.95
N ASP A 284 40.69 -8.59 -3.40
CA ASP A 284 40.19 -9.74 -4.18
C ASP A 284 38.72 -10.14 -3.96
N THR A 285 37.85 -9.23 -3.53
CA THR A 285 36.40 -9.49 -3.61
C THR A 285 35.66 -8.31 -4.24
N LEU A 286 35.48 -8.36 -5.56
CA LEU A 286 34.43 -7.61 -6.24
C LEU A 286 33.08 -8.14 -5.72
N ASP A 287 32.62 -7.65 -4.57
CA ASP A 287 31.23 -7.82 -4.13
C ASP A 287 30.38 -6.80 -4.91
N PRO A 288 29.72 -7.19 -6.00
CA PRO A 288 28.99 -6.25 -6.87
C PRO A 288 27.73 -5.72 -6.16
N TRP A 289 27.35 -6.36 -5.05
CA TRP A 289 26.11 -6.11 -4.33
C TRP A 289 26.31 -5.31 -3.05
N TYR A 290 27.57 -5.02 -2.69
CA TYR A 290 27.93 -4.39 -1.42
C TYR A 290 27.13 -5.00 -0.26
N SER A 291 27.13 -6.33 -0.13
CA SER A 291 26.34 -7.08 0.84
C SER A 291 26.61 -6.64 2.28
N GLY A 292 27.85 -6.25 2.58
CA GLY A 292 28.26 -5.64 3.85
C GLY A 292 27.89 -4.17 4.03
N GLY A 293 27.34 -3.54 2.99
CA GLY A 293 26.94 -2.13 2.93
C GLY A 293 28.11 -1.15 2.78
N CYS A 294 27.77 0.12 2.95
CA CYS A 294 28.69 1.24 2.87
C CYS A 294 28.77 2.00 4.20
N ILE A 295 29.95 2.50 4.52
CA ILE A 295 30.28 3.31 5.70
C ILE A 295 30.63 4.74 5.29
N ARG A 296 30.44 5.71 6.19
CA ARG A 296 30.77 7.11 5.89
C ARG A 296 32.26 7.28 5.68
N LYS A 297 32.66 8.07 4.67
CA LYS A 297 34.06 8.46 4.42
C LYS A 297 34.69 9.21 5.58
N SER A 298 33.88 9.98 6.32
CA SER A 298 34.33 10.79 7.45
C SER A 298 33.42 10.55 8.64
N PRO A 299 33.98 10.33 9.85
CA PRO A 299 33.19 10.17 11.06
C PRO A 299 32.37 11.43 11.35
N PHE A 300 31.19 11.23 11.93
CA PHE A 300 30.24 12.29 12.27
C PHE A 300 30.78 13.15 13.41
N ASN A 301 30.66 14.47 13.32
CA ASN A 301 31.13 15.40 14.35
C ASN A 301 30.09 16.50 14.57
N CYS A 302 29.24 16.30 15.57
CA CYS A 302 28.13 17.20 15.94
C CYS A 302 28.55 18.65 16.23
N SER A 303 29.85 18.92 16.38
CA SER A 303 30.39 20.26 16.68
C SER A 303 30.84 21.03 15.44
N GLY A 304 30.85 20.41 14.26
CA GLY A 304 31.24 21.03 12.99
C GLY A 304 30.05 21.55 12.17
N PRO A 305 30.31 22.30 11.07
CA PRO A 305 29.27 22.62 10.09
C PRO A 305 28.88 21.34 9.35
N GLU A 306 27.88 20.64 9.87
CA GLU A 306 27.31 19.43 9.28
C GLU A 306 26.19 19.76 8.29
N GLY A 307 25.95 18.85 7.34
CA GLY A 307 24.91 19.01 6.34
C GLY A 307 24.48 17.68 5.73
N PHE A 308 23.36 17.70 5.02
CA PHE A 308 22.86 16.56 4.27
C PHE A 308 23.33 16.63 2.81
N LYS A 309 23.40 15.47 2.14
CA LYS A 309 23.58 15.41 0.68
C LYS A 309 22.28 14.92 0.07
N ARG A 310 21.75 15.69 -0.88
CA ARG A 310 20.55 15.30 -1.64
C ARG A 310 20.88 14.09 -2.52
N VAL A 311 20.07 13.05 -2.42
CA VAL A 311 20.08 11.89 -3.30
C VAL A 311 18.79 11.95 -4.13
N LYS A 312 18.90 11.90 -5.46
CA LYS A 312 17.78 12.04 -6.38
C LYS A 312 17.39 10.68 -6.97
N ARG A 313 16.12 10.52 -7.37
CA ARG A 313 15.59 9.34 -8.07
C ARG A 313 15.84 8.03 -7.31
N VAL A 314 15.48 8.03 -6.02
CA VAL A 314 15.62 6.88 -5.15
C VAL A 314 14.31 6.56 -4.47
N LYS A 315 14.00 5.27 -4.40
CA LYS A 315 12.99 4.75 -3.50
C LYS A 315 13.40 5.08 -2.07
N LEU A 316 12.48 5.65 -1.28
CA LEU A 316 12.68 5.89 0.14
C LEU A 316 13.16 4.62 0.84
N PRO A 317 14.05 4.71 1.85
CA PRO A 317 14.52 3.54 2.59
C PRO A 317 13.36 2.85 3.32
N ASP A 318 13.63 1.68 3.93
CA ASP A 318 12.63 1.04 4.79
C ASP A 318 12.20 2.00 5.91
N LEU A 319 10.88 2.19 6.06
CA LEU A 319 10.32 3.24 6.91
C LEU A 319 9.95 2.74 8.31
N VAL A 320 10.36 1.52 8.67
CA VAL A 320 10.11 0.90 9.99
C VAL A 320 10.66 1.75 11.15
N LEU A 321 11.72 2.53 10.92
CA LEU A 321 12.35 3.40 11.93
C LEU A 321 11.81 4.84 11.93
N PHE A 322 10.78 5.13 11.13
CA PHE A 322 10.22 6.48 11.02
C PHE A 322 9.02 6.57 11.95
N GLU A 323 9.04 7.54 12.87
CA GLU A 323 7.91 7.76 13.75
C GLU A 323 6.87 8.61 13.02
N MET A 324 5.63 8.12 13.00
CA MET A 324 4.50 8.89 12.49
C MET A 324 3.80 9.60 13.63
N ASN A 325 3.62 10.91 13.50
CA ASN A 325 2.71 11.63 14.37
C ASN A 325 1.26 11.47 13.87
N THR A 326 0.53 10.49 14.43
CA THR A 326 -0.87 10.18 14.07
C THR A 326 -1.87 11.21 14.58
N SER A 327 -1.49 12.06 15.56
CA SER A 327 -2.35 13.16 16.05
C SER A 327 -2.46 14.34 15.09
N MET A 328 -1.63 14.37 14.03
CA MET A 328 -1.66 15.42 13.03
C MET A 328 -2.77 15.17 12.02
N THR A 329 -3.82 15.98 12.09
CA THR A 329 -4.85 16.09 11.06
C THR A 329 -4.74 17.46 10.40
N LEU A 330 -4.69 17.53 9.08
CA LEU A 330 -4.96 18.79 8.38
C LEU A 330 -6.48 19.03 8.41
N LYS A 331 -7.02 19.58 9.51
CA LYS A 331 -8.26 20.34 9.38
C LYS A 331 -7.95 21.51 8.42
N GLU A 332 -8.89 21.83 7.53
CA GLU A 332 -8.83 22.89 6.50
C GLU A 332 -8.38 22.52 5.08
N TRP A 333 -8.99 21.52 4.46
CA TRP A 333 -9.01 21.45 2.98
C TRP A 333 -10.37 21.16 2.34
N VAL A 334 -11.45 21.20 3.13
CA VAL A 334 -12.84 21.25 2.64
C VAL A 334 -13.47 22.48 3.30
N ARG A 335 -13.75 23.54 2.54
CA ARG A 335 -14.42 24.74 3.07
C ARG A 335 -15.94 24.49 3.11
N LEU A 336 -16.56 24.95 4.20
CA LEU A 336 -18.00 25.20 4.38
C LEU A 336 -18.91 23.96 4.35
N ASP A 337 -19.10 23.31 5.52
CA ASP A 337 -20.39 23.29 6.23
C ASP A 337 -20.41 22.27 7.39
N VAL A 338 -21.03 22.70 8.50
CA VAL A 338 -21.51 21.94 9.68
C VAL A 338 -20.50 21.52 10.77
N HIS A 339 -20.93 21.82 11.99
CA HIS A 339 -20.29 21.59 13.28
C HIS A 339 -19.91 20.12 13.55
N ALA A 340 -18.73 19.90 14.13
CA ALA A 340 -18.54 18.90 15.20
C ALA A 340 -17.14 18.99 15.83
N GLY A 341 -17.13 19.12 17.17
CA GLY A 341 -16.19 18.42 18.05
C GLY A 341 -14.76 18.94 18.13
N GLU A 342 -14.47 19.60 19.25
CA GLU A 342 -13.13 19.88 19.77
C GLU A 342 -12.48 18.58 20.29
N GLU A 343 -11.39 18.19 19.64
CA GLU A 343 -10.26 17.52 20.30
C GLU A 343 -9.02 18.30 19.85
N GLU A 344 -8.13 18.62 20.80
CA GLU A 344 -6.87 19.33 20.53
C GLU A 344 -6.04 18.56 19.50
N LYS A 345 -6.03 19.07 18.27
CA LYS A 345 -5.34 18.48 17.10
C LYS A 345 -4.17 19.37 16.72
N PHE A 346 -3.01 18.77 16.47
CA PHE A 346 -1.79 19.52 16.12
C PHE A 346 -1.86 19.98 14.66
N GLU A 347 -2.08 21.28 14.44
CA GLU A 347 -2.19 21.91 13.13
C GLU A 347 -0.81 22.21 12.53
N LEU A 348 -0.65 22.01 11.22
CA LEU A 348 0.55 22.44 10.51
C LEU A 348 0.54 23.98 10.41
N PRO A 349 1.53 24.71 10.93
CA PRO A 349 1.50 26.17 10.94
C PRO A 349 1.38 26.77 9.54
N MET A 350 0.44 27.69 9.38
CA MET A 350 0.24 28.47 8.16
C MET A 350 1.04 29.77 8.22
N PHE A 351 1.90 29.97 7.22
CA PHE A 351 2.65 31.22 7.03
C PHE A 351 1.94 32.10 6.02
N ASP A 352 1.92 33.40 6.30
CA ASP A 352 1.42 34.45 5.41
C ASP A 352 2.39 34.67 4.23
N VAL A 353 1.87 34.88 3.02
CA VAL A 353 2.70 35.08 1.82
C VAL A 353 3.60 36.31 1.92
N VAL A 354 3.13 37.38 2.58
CA VAL A 354 3.87 38.61 2.83
C VAL A 354 5.04 38.34 3.77
N MET A 355 4.79 37.55 4.83
CA MET A 355 5.84 37.17 5.77
C MET A 355 6.95 36.37 5.08
N ILE A 356 6.57 35.41 4.24
CA ILE A 356 7.53 34.59 3.48
C ILE A 356 8.26 35.40 2.41
N SER A 357 7.55 36.30 1.71
CA SER A 357 8.16 37.22 0.76
C SER A 357 9.22 38.09 1.44
N GLN A 358 8.89 38.73 2.57
CA GLN A 358 9.85 39.52 3.34
C GLN A 358 11.04 38.68 3.82
N ALA A 359 10.77 37.49 4.38
CA ALA A 359 11.80 36.59 4.88
C ALA A 359 12.79 36.14 3.79
N THR A 360 12.34 36.03 2.54
CA THR A 360 13.14 35.62 1.38
C THR A 360 13.67 36.80 0.57
N ASN A 361 13.48 38.05 1.05
CA ASN A 361 13.78 39.29 0.32
C ASN A 361 13.11 39.31 -1.07
N ASN A 362 11.78 39.14 -1.06
CA ASN A 362 10.91 39.03 -2.23
C ASN A 362 11.39 37.95 -3.22
N PHE A 363 11.70 36.75 -2.72
CA PHE A 363 12.21 35.63 -3.51
C PHE A 363 13.42 36.00 -4.38
N SER A 364 14.33 36.81 -3.82
CA SER A 364 15.52 37.29 -4.51
C SER A 364 16.34 36.14 -5.08
N HIS A 365 16.89 36.32 -6.29
CA HIS A 365 17.81 35.36 -6.88
C HIS A 365 19.04 35.12 -6.00
N PHE A 366 19.49 36.12 -5.23
CA PHE A 366 20.61 35.96 -4.30
C PHE A 366 20.30 34.98 -3.15
N ASN A 367 19.02 34.79 -2.84
CA ASN A 367 18.56 33.87 -1.81
C ASN A 367 18.16 32.50 -2.38
N LYS A 368 18.22 32.30 -3.70
CA LYS A 368 17.90 31.03 -4.32
C LYS A 368 19.01 30.02 -4.07
N ILE A 369 18.66 28.90 -3.44
CA ILE A 369 19.61 27.84 -3.05
C ILE A 369 19.52 26.60 -3.94
N GLY A 370 18.49 26.49 -4.77
CA GLY A 370 18.32 25.41 -5.72
C GLY A 370 17.03 25.54 -6.52
N GLN A 371 16.90 24.76 -7.59
CA GLN A 371 15.67 24.61 -8.36
C GLN A 371 15.59 23.18 -8.91
N GLY A 372 14.41 22.57 -8.82
CA GLY A 372 14.07 21.26 -9.39
C GLY A 372 12.79 21.34 -10.25
N GLY A 373 12.22 20.18 -10.60
CA GLY A 373 10.98 20.07 -11.39
C GLY A 373 9.77 20.75 -10.73
N PHE A 374 9.73 20.77 -9.40
CA PHE A 374 8.65 21.36 -8.61
C PHE A 374 8.98 22.77 -8.13
N GLY A 375 9.88 23.47 -8.81
CA GLY A 375 10.13 24.88 -8.58
C GLY A 375 11.37 25.23 -7.74
N PRO A 376 11.58 26.54 -7.52
CA PRO A 376 12.75 27.07 -6.82
C PRO A 376 12.66 26.94 -5.29
N VAL A 377 13.83 26.78 -4.66
CA VAL A 377 13.99 26.81 -3.20
C VAL A 377 14.81 28.04 -2.82
N TYR A 378 14.32 28.79 -1.84
CA TYR A 378 14.96 30.02 -1.34
C TYR A 378 15.35 29.88 0.13
N LYS A 379 16.52 30.40 0.50
CA LYS A 379 16.87 30.68 1.89
C LYS A 379 16.14 31.94 2.35
N GLY A 380 15.62 31.92 3.56
CA GLY A 380 15.06 33.11 4.20
C GLY A 380 15.35 33.15 5.69
N GLN A 381 15.00 34.28 6.31
CA GLN A 381 15.05 34.46 7.76
C GLN A 381 13.74 35.06 8.24
N LEU A 382 13.04 34.36 9.13
CA LEU A 382 11.81 34.85 9.75
C LEU A 382 12.13 36.01 10.72
N PRO A 383 11.14 36.86 11.09
CA PRO A 383 11.36 38.00 11.99
C PRO A 383 11.94 37.64 13.36
N ASN A 384 11.70 36.42 13.83
CA ASN A 384 12.27 35.88 15.07
C ASN A 384 13.74 35.43 14.93
N GLY A 385 14.38 35.67 13.77
CA GLY A 385 15.75 35.29 13.47
C GLY A 385 15.91 33.84 13.00
N GLN A 386 14.84 33.04 12.94
CA GLN A 386 14.90 31.65 12.51
C GLN A 386 15.17 31.56 11.01
N GLU A 387 16.27 30.90 10.64
CA GLU A 387 16.57 30.61 9.23
C GLU A 387 15.65 29.51 8.69
N ILE A 388 15.10 29.74 7.52
CA ILE A 388 14.16 28.84 6.84
C ILE A 388 14.62 28.56 5.41
N ALA A 389 14.14 27.45 4.85
CA ALA A 389 14.10 27.28 3.42
C ALA A 389 12.66 27.17 2.93
N VAL A 390 12.38 27.83 1.82
CA VAL A 390 11.05 27.95 1.23
C VAL A 390 11.10 27.31 -0.15
N LYS A 391 10.45 26.15 -0.30
CA LYS A 391 10.19 25.54 -1.61
C LYS A 391 8.92 26.18 -2.16
N ARG A 392 9.03 26.96 -3.23
CA ARG A 392 7.87 27.55 -3.92
C ARG A 392 7.51 26.67 -5.10
N LEU A 393 6.31 26.09 -5.08
CA LEU A 393 5.87 25.15 -6.11
C LEU A 393 5.48 25.86 -7.41
N SER A 394 5.72 25.20 -8.55
CA SER A 394 5.35 25.71 -9.88
C SER A 394 3.84 25.60 -10.14
N GLU A 395 3.30 26.52 -10.95
CA GLU A 395 1.86 26.72 -11.24
C GLU A 395 1.18 25.62 -12.11
N THR A 396 1.69 24.39 -12.16
CA THR A 396 1.14 23.37 -13.06
C THR A 396 -0.10 22.65 -12.50
N SER A 397 -1.28 23.25 -12.72
CA SER A 397 -2.64 22.66 -12.69
C SER A 397 -3.21 22.19 -11.33
N SER A 398 -4.50 21.80 -11.33
CA SER A 398 -5.24 21.18 -10.22
C SER A 398 -4.58 19.92 -9.64
N GLN A 399 -3.66 19.32 -10.37
CA GLN A 399 -2.83 18.20 -9.93
C GLN A 399 -1.81 18.62 -8.86
N GLY A 400 -1.20 19.81 -9.00
CA GLY A 400 -0.21 20.34 -8.06
C GLY A 400 -0.75 20.61 -6.64
N LEU A 401 -2.06 20.83 -6.48
CA LEU A 401 -2.67 21.00 -5.15
C LEU A 401 -2.75 19.69 -4.37
N ASN A 402 -3.10 18.59 -5.03
CA ASN A 402 -3.17 17.28 -4.39
C ASN A 402 -1.77 16.73 -4.11
N GLU A 403 -0.82 16.95 -5.02
CA GLU A 403 0.60 16.62 -4.80
C GLU A 403 1.19 17.42 -3.64
N PHE A 404 0.95 18.75 -3.58
CA PHE A 404 1.34 19.59 -2.45
C PHE A 404 0.74 19.13 -1.13
N LYS A 405 -0.57 18.82 -1.11
CA LYS A 405 -1.24 18.31 0.10
C LYS A 405 -0.59 17.03 0.58
N ASN A 406 -0.33 16.09 -0.34
CA ASN A 406 0.29 14.81 0.01
C ASN A 406 1.71 15.01 0.54
N GLU A 407 2.55 15.82 -0.11
CA GLU A 407 3.92 16.13 0.34
C GLU A 407 3.89 16.84 1.70
N ALA A 408 2.99 17.81 1.90
CA ALA A 408 2.83 18.53 3.17
C ALA A 408 2.41 17.59 4.31
N VAL A 409 1.37 16.77 4.10
CA VAL A 409 0.92 15.75 5.09
C VAL A 409 2.06 14.82 5.44
N LEU A 410 2.81 14.37 4.44
CA LEU A 410 3.86 13.38 4.60
C LEU A 410 5.00 13.90 5.47
N ILE A 411 5.61 15.01 5.07
CA ILE A 411 6.77 15.55 5.78
C ILE A 411 6.35 16.09 7.16
N ALA A 412 5.11 16.57 7.30
CA ALA A 412 4.55 16.92 8.59
C ALA A 412 4.48 15.71 9.53
N LYS A 413 4.03 14.55 9.03
CA LYS A 413 3.84 13.34 9.83
C LYS A 413 5.11 12.53 10.05
N LEU A 414 6.04 12.50 9.10
CA LEU A 414 7.27 11.71 9.18
C LEU A 414 8.33 12.42 10.02
N GLN A 415 8.70 11.80 11.14
CA GLN A 415 9.82 12.23 11.96
C GLN A 415 10.96 11.21 11.88
N HIS A 416 12.11 11.66 11.41
CA HIS A 416 13.33 10.85 11.39
C HIS A 416 14.58 11.74 11.42
N ARG A 417 15.64 11.27 12.08
CA ARG A 417 16.92 12.01 12.22
C ARG A 417 17.60 12.40 10.90
N ASN A 418 17.30 11.65 9.83
CA ASN A 418 17.85 11.89 8.48
C ASN A 418 16.85 12.59 7.54
N LEU A 419 15.69 13.03 8.02
CA LEU A 419 14.74 13.84 7.26
C LEU A 419 14.74 15.30 7.72
N VAL A 420 14.50 16.21 6.79
CA VAL A 420 14.36 17.64 7.07
C VAL A 420 13.00 17.89 7.72
N LYS A 421 12.99 18.58 8.87
CA LYS A 421 11.75 18.96 9.54
C LYS A 421 10.99 20.05 8.77
N LEU A 422 9.73 19.80 8.43
CA LEU A 422 8.77 20.80 7.97
C LEU A 422 8.34 21.68 9.15
N LEU A 423 8.38 22.99 8.96
CA LEU A 423 7.95 23.98 9.95
C LEU A 423 6.52 24.45 9.73
N GLY A 424 6.07 24.46 8.48
CA GLY A 424 4.72 24.86 8.09
C GLY A 424 4.59 25.04 6.58
N CYS A 425 3.48 25.62 6.13
CA CYS A 425 3.24 25.88 4.71
C CYS A 425 2.53 27.22 4.47
N CYS A 426 2.53 27.69 3.21
CA CYS A 426 1.83 28.91 2.78
C CYS A 426 0.93 28.57 1.59
N ILE A 427 -0.33 28.99 1.66
CA ILE A 427 -1.36 28.74 0.65
C ILE A 427 -2.18 30.01 0.50
N GLU A 428 -1.91 30.81 -0.53
CA GLU A 428 -2.65 32.05 -0.77
C GLU A 428 -2.80 32.26 -2.28
N GLY A 429 -4.05 32.38 -2.77
CA GLY A 429 -4.31 32.43 -4.21
C GLY A 429 -3.73 31.22 -4.96
N GLN A 430 -2.76 31.46 -5.84
CA GLN A 430 -2.01 30.43 -6.58
C GLN A 430 -0.69 30.04 -5.91
N GLU A 431 -0.25 30.74 -4.86
CA GLU A 431 1.00 30.46 -4.18
C GLU A 431 0.88 29.22 -3.30
N ARG A 432 1.81 28.28 -3.48
CA ARG A 432 1.94 27.07 -2.65
C ARG A 432 3.39 26.93 -2.25
N MET A 433 3.66 27.00 -0.94
CA MET A 433 5.03 26.93 -0.44
C MET A 433 5.15 26.01 0.78
N LEU A 434 6.24 25.23 0.82
CA LEU A 434 6.64 24.46 1.99
C LEU A 434 7.79 25.17 2.71
N VAL A 435 7.65 25.36 4.01
CA VAL A 435 8.60 26.07 4.85
C VAL A 435 9.30 25.06 5.76
N HIS A 436 10.61 24.92 5.59
CA HIS A 436 11.43 23.96 6.30
C HIS A 436 12.50 24.64 7.15
N ASN A 437 13.04 23.90 8.11
CA ASN A 437 14.16 24.39 8.91
C ASN A 437 15.46 24.40 8.09
N TRP A 438 16.03 25.59 7.89
CA TRP A 438 17.29 25.77 7.14
C TRP A 438 18.46 24.98 7.73
N ARG A 439 18.59 24.99 9.06
CA ARG A 439 19.70 24.34 9.78
C ARG A 439 19.68 22.81 9.69
N LYS A 440 18.64 22.23 9.09
CA LYS A 440 18.51 20.79 8.84
C LYS A 440 18.25 20.47 7.36
N LEU A 441 18.36 21.41 6.44
CA LEU A 441 17.86 21.25 5.08
C LEU A 441 18.82 20.48 4.16
N SER A 442 18.38 19.37 3.57
CA SER A 442 18.50 19.07 2.11
C SER A 442 17.90 17.73 1.67
N ILE A 443 16.61 17.52 1.97
CA ILE A 443 15.76 16.62 1.20
C ILE A 443 14.56 17.45 0.78
N VAL A 444 14.60 17.89 -0.47
CA VAL A 444 13.41 18.31 -1.19
C VAL A 444 13.20 17.20 -2.22
N GLU A 445 12.19 16.38 -1.97
CA GLU A 445 11.71 15.40 -2.93
C GLU A 445 11.32 16.13 -4.19
N ASP A 446 11.95 15.78 -5.31
CA ASP A 446 11.43 16.09 -6.63
C ASP A 446 11.73 14.86 -7.50
N GLU A 447 10.64 14.15 -7.85
CA GLU A 447 10.44 13.19 -8.95
C GLU A 447 11.19 11.83 -8.95
N ILE A 448 10.36 10.79 -8.84
CA ILE A 448 10.39 9.58 -9.68
C ILE A 448 9.83 9.95 -11.04
#